data_AF-A0A1G4K1R2-F1
#
_entry.id   AF-A0A1G4K1R2-F1
#
_cell.length_a   1.000
_cell.length_b   1.000
_cell.length_c   1.000
_cell.angle_alpha   90.00
_cell.angle_beta   90.00
_cell.angle_gamma   90.00
#
_symmetry.space_group_name_H-M   'P 1'
#
loop_
_entity.id
_entity.type
_entity.pdbx_description
1 polymer ?
#
loop_
_entity_poly.entity_id
_entity_poly.type
_entity_poly.pdbx_seq_one_letter_code
_entity_poly.pdbx_strand_id
1 'polypeptide(L)'
;MGHEITLQVPARVADPNLNFKGQDHAAMQTLTLNRGKCLKRELVDSFFRVSRHNSDDVIQQKLNDTNGPKNDQSKTTRCRQFVEQELYRGWDLRLKALNFCEQEAADLKQELDGKMEAEIRTEKSPVLTARMDPYAAAEDLELRQARYEQWRQLTKWISNQRAVEDILQKNAAKVLTRACDPDTAYIDDFKKFRASMR
;
A
#
# COMPACT_ATOMS: atom_id res chain seq x y z
N MET A 1 17.78 1.67 14.04
CA MET A 1 16.88 2.82 13.80
C MET A 1 16.00 2.39 12.64
N GLY A 2 14.69 2.24 12.86
CA GLY A 2 13.79 1.71 11.83
C GLY A 2 13.60 2.73 10.71
N HIS A 3 13.50 2.26 9.47
CA HIS A 3 13.11 3.11 8.36
C HIS A 3 11.67 3.59 8.59
N GLU A 4 11.38 4.83 8.23
CA GLU A 4 10.05 5.42 8.35
C GLU A 4 9.74 6.22 7.09
N ILE A 5 8.51 6.07 6.59
CA ILE A 5 8.00 6.88 5.48
C ILE A 5 6.65 7.49 5.86
N THR A 6 6.40 8.72 5.42
CA THR A 6 5.13 9.38 5.62
C THR A 6 4.43 9.55 4.28
N LEU A 7 3.19 9.07 4.20
CA LEU A 7 2.33 9.14 3.04
C LEU A 7 1.10 9.97 3.38
N GLN A 8 0.63 10.78 2.43
CA GLN A 8 -0.53 11.64 2.62
C GLN A 8 -1.52 11.43 1.48
N VAL A 9 -2.79 11.33 1.82
CA VAL A 9 -3.90 11.22 0.87
C VAL A 9 -4.98 12.21 1.27
N PRO A 10 -5.57 12.96 0.31
CA PRO A 10 -6.74 13.77 0.61
C PRO A 10 -7.90 12.85 0.99
N ALA A 11 -8.43 12.99 2.19
CA ALA A 11 -9.68 12.41 2.63
C ALA A 11 -10.80 13.42 2.37
N ARG A 12 -11.50 13.27 1.25
CA ARG A 12 -12.77 13.98 1.07
C ARG A 12 -13.83 13.18 1.81
N VAL A 13 -14.50 13.82 2.78
CA VAL A 13 -15.73 13.27 3.36
C VAL A 13 -16.77 13.33 2.25
N ALA A 14 -16.99 12.20 1.59
CA ALA A 14 -17.91 12.08 0.48
C ALA A 14 -19.35 12.10 1.00
N ASP A 15 -19.86 13.28 1.32
CA ASP A 15 -21.28 13.54 1.27
C ASP A 15 -21.53 14.62 0.22
N PRO A 16 -21.85 14.25 -1.04
CA PRO A 16 -22.17 15.21 -2.10
C PRO A 16 -23.43 16.04 -1.81
N ASN A 17 -24.16 15.74 -0.72
CA ASN A 17 -25.33 16.48 -0.24
C ASN A 17 -25.02 17.47 0.90
N LEU A 18 -23.81 17.48 1.45
CA LEU A 18 -23.43 18.41 2.51
C LEU A 18 -22.62 19.57 1.92
N ASN A 19 -23.33 20.60 1.46
CA ASN A 19 -22.72 21.88 1.11
C ASN A 19 -22.23 22.60 2.38
N PHE A 20 -20.99 22.36 2.77
CA PHE A 20 -20.33 23.20 3.79
C PHE A 20 -19.91 24.53 3.13
N LYS A 21 -20.72 25.57 3.32
CA LYS A 21 -20.31 26.95 3.04
C LYS A 21 -19.21 27.33 4.03
N GLY A 22 -17.95 27.17 3.61
CA GLY A 22 -16.79 27.69 4.33
C GLY A 22 -15.59 26.76 4.21
N GLN A 23 -14.65 27.12 3.34
CA GLN A 23 -13.31 26.53 3.18
C GLN A 23 -13.26 24.99 3.14
N ASP A 24 -13.23 24.44 1.92
CA ASP A 24 -12.86 23.04 1.64
C ASP A 24 -11.41 22.76 2.05
N HIS A 25 -11.13 22.68 3.35
CA HIS A 25 -9.92 22.03 3.82
C HIS A 25 -10.14 20.53 3.68
N ALA A 26 -9.78 19.98 2.52
CA ALA A 26 -9.73 18.53 2.33
C ALA A 26 -8.90 17.94 3.48
N ALA A 27 -9.55 17.21 4.38
CA ALA A 27 -8.88 16.61 5.53
C ALA A 27 -7.79 15.67 4.99
N MET A 28 -6.52 15.91 5.30
CA MET A 28 -5.44 15.04 4.82
C MET A 28 -5.30 13.85 5.76
N GLN A 29 -5.52 12.64 5.25
CA GLN A 29 -5.18 11.43 5.99
C GLN A 29 -3.68 11.15 5.81
N THR A 30 -2.95 11.20 6.92
CA THR A 30 -1.52 10.92 6.96
C THR A 30 -1.30 9.51 7.51
N LEU A 31 -0.50 8.72 6.80
CA LEU A 31 -0.03 7.41 7.23
C LEU A 31 1.49 7.47 7.38
N THR A 32 1.95 7.29 8.61
CA THR A 32 3.37 7.07 8.89
C THR A 32 3.62 5.57 9.04
N LEU A 33 4.43 5.03 8.13
CA LEU A 33 4.76 3.61 8.04
C LEU A 33 6.09 3.32 8.69
N ASN A 34 6.09 2.27 9.50
CA ASN A 34 7.28 1.59 10.02
C ASN A 34 6.98 0.09 10.08
N ARG A 35 7.99 -0.74 10.39
CA ARG A 35 7.84 -2.20 10.52
C ARG A 35 6.64 -2.61 11.37
N GLY A 36 6.48 -1.99 12.53
CA GLY A 36 5.38 -2.29 13.47
C GLY A 36 4.00 -2.02 12.86
N LYS A 37 3.86 -0.96 12.07
CA LYS A 37 2.62 -0.68 11.34
C LYS A 37 2.37 -1.67 10.20
N CYS A 38 3.40 -2.09 9.47
CA CYS A 38 3.28 -3.14 8.46
C CYS A 38 2.82 -4.47 9.06
N LEU A 39 3.32 -4.85 10.24
CA LEU A 39 2.91 -6.09 10.93
C LEU A 39 1.45 -6.04 11.43
N LYS A 40 1.02 -4.91 11.99
CA LYS A 40 -0.36 -4.72 12.49
C LYS A 40 -1.39 -4.56 11.37
N ARG A 41 -1.01 -3.99 10.22
CA ARG A 41 -1.82 -3.85 8.99
C ARG A 41 -3.03 -2.92 9.08
N GLU A 42 -3.70 -2.81 10.23
CA GLU A 42 -4.95 -2.05 10.46
C GLU A 42 -4.93 -0.63 9.88
N LEU A 43 -3.88 0.14 10.17
CA LEU A 43 -3.77 1.52 9.68
C LEU A 43 -3.48 1.58 8.17
N VAL A 44 -2.76 0.60 7.64
CA VAL A 44 -2.45 0.50 6.22
C VAL A 44 -3.70 0.12 5.43
N ASP A 45 -4.46 -0.85 5.92
CA ASP A 45 -5.74 -1.26 5.33
C ASP A 45 -6.76 -0.11 5.36
N SER A 46 -6.85 0.63 6.48
CA SER A 46 -7.69 1.82 6.59
C SER A 46 -7.29 2.90 5.58
N PHE A 47 -5.98 3.16 5.45
CA PHE A 47 -5.44 4.11 4.48
C PHE A 47 -5.72 3.68 3.02
N PHE A 48 -5.55 2.39 2.69
CA PHE A 48 -5.88 1.88 1.36
C PHE A 48 -7.37 1.99 1.05
N ARG A 49 -8.23 1.70 2.02
CA ARG A 49 -9.69 1.85 1.86
C ARG A 49 -10.04 3.29 1.49
N VAL A 50 -9.53 4.27 2.24
CA VAL A 50 -9.81 5.69 1.96
C VAL A 50 -9.19 6.14 0.64
N SER A 51 -7.96 5.73 0.36
CA SER A 51 -7.30 6.04 -0.92
C SER A 51 -8.12 5.52 -2.11
N ARG A 52 -8.53 4.25 -2.08
CA ARG A 52 -9.34 3.62 -3.16
C ARG A 52 -10.70 4.27 -3.29
N HIS A 53 -11.34 4.63 -2.18
CA HIS A 53 -12.61 5.35 -2.21
C HIS A 53 -12.50 6.70 -2.93
N ASN A 54 -11.42 7.44 -2.67
CA ASN A 54 -11.24 8.78 -3.23
C ASN A 54 -10.75 8.79 -4.68
N SER A 55 -10.11 7.70 -5.15
CA SER A 55 -9.63 7.58 -6.53
C SER A 55 -10.44 6.62 -7.38
N ASP A 56 -10.55 5.36 -6.99
CA ASP A 56 -11.00 4.24 -7.84
C ASP A 56 -12.53 4.09 -7.84
N ASP A 57 -13.19 4.21 -6.69
CA ASP A 57 -14.65 4.03 -6.58
C ASP A 57 -15.43 5.15 -7.27
N VAL A 58 -14.82 6.34 -7.34
CA VAL A 58 -15.43 7.57 -7.85
C VAL A 58 -15.01 7.91 -9.29
N ILE A 59 -14.31 7.00 -10.00
CA ILE A 59 -13.83 7.23 -11.37
C ILE A 59 -14.97 7.72 -12.26
N GLN A 60 -16.08 6.98 -12.31
CA GLN A 60 -17.19 7.35 -13.19
C GLN A 60 -17.82 8.69 -12.82
N GLN A 61 -17.95 8.98 -11.52
CA GLN A 61 -18.50 10.25 -11.04
C GLN A 61 -17.62 11.43 -11.46
N LYS A 62 -16.30 11.32 -11.29
CA LYS A 62 -15.34 12.36 -11.67
C LYS A 62 -15.26 12.58 -13.17
N LEU A 63 -15.38 11.51 -13.97
CA LEU A 63 -15.39 11.63 -15.42
C LEU A 63 -16.69 12.27 -15.94
N ASN A 64 -17.83 11.93 -15.33
CA ASN A 64 -19.15 12.40 -15.72
C ASN A 64 -19.55 13.74 -15.11
N ASP A 65 -18.69 14.39 -14.32
CA ASP A 65 -19.00 15.67 -13.67
C ASP A 65 -19.52 16.70 -14.70
N THR A 66 -20.79 17.09 -14.56
CA THR A 66 -21.51 17.93 -15.52
C THR A 66 -21.23 19.43 -15.32
N ASN A 67 -20.42 19.80 -14.32
CA ASN A 67 -20.14 21.20 -13.97
C ASN A 67 -19.20 21.92 -14.97
N GLY A 68 -18.71 21.24 -16.01
CA GLY A 68 -17.85 21.83 -17.04
C GLY A 68 -18.47 21.83 -18.45
N PRO A 69 -17.88 22.59 -19.40
CA PRO A 69 -18.34 22.62 -20.79
C PRO A 69 -18.37 21.22 -21.39
N LYS A 70 -19.39 20.88 -22.19
CA LYS A 70 -19.61 19.53 -22.75
C LYS A 70 -18.89 19.28 -24.09
N ASN A 71 -17.85 20.05 -24.43
CA ASN A 71 -17.12 19.83 -25.68
C ASN A 71 -16.09 18.70 -25.52
N ASP A 72 -15.71 18.06 -26.63
CA ASP A 72 -14.80 16.90 -26.57
C ASP A 72 -13.40 17.28 -26.02
N GLN A 73 -12.95 18.51 -26.27
CA GLN A 73 -11.68 19.02 -25.74
C GLN A 73 -11.66 19.14 -24.21
N SER A 74 -12.75 19.59 -23.57
CA SER A 74 -12.82 19.66 -22.11
C SER A 74 -12.86 18.25 -21.50
N LYS A 75 -13.51 17.30 -22.17
CA LYS A 75 -13.58 15.89 -21.75
C LYS A 75 -12.20 15.25 -21.74
N THR A 76 -11.42 15.38 -22.82
CA THR A 76 -10.04 14.90 -22.89
C THR A 76 -9.16 15.54 -21.83
N THR A 77 -9.31 16.85 -21.62
CA THR A 77 -8.54 17.57 -20.59
C THR A 77 -8.88 17.08 -19.18
N ARG A 78 -10.16 16.88 -18.87
CA ARG A 78 -10.62 16.35 -17.59
C ARG A 78 -10.13 14.94 -17.34
N CYS A 79 -10.22 14.07 -18.35
CA CYS A 79 -9.68 12.71 -18.28
C CYS A 79 -8.20 12.72 -17.92
N ARG A 80 -7.39 13.50 -18.65
CA ARG A 80 -5.95 13.62 -18.37
C ARG A 80 -5.66 14.16 -16.98
N GLN A 81 -6.35 15.23 -16.56
CA GLN A 81 -6.19 15.81 -15.23
C GLN A 81 -6.51 14.80 -14.13
N PHE A 82 -7.67 14.13 -14.22
CA PHE A 82 -8.05 13.12 -13.24
C PHE A 82 -7.05 11.95 -13.19
N VAL A 83 -6.66 11.43 -14.36
CA VAL A 83 -5.74 10.29 -14.46
C VAL A 83 -4.38 10.63 -13.88
N GLU A 84 -3.74 11.71 -14.32
CA GLU A 84 -2.37 12.06 -13.92
C GLU A 84 -2.27 12.64 -12.51
N GLN A 85 -3.24 13.45 -12.09
CA GLN A 85 -3.16 14.20 -10.83
C GLN A 85 -3.77 13.45 -9.66
N GLU A 86 -4.72 12.56 -9.90
CA GLU A 86 -5.43 11.86 -8.83
C GLU A 86 -5.21 10.36 -8.88
N LEU A 87 -5.60 9.71 -9.99
CA LEU A 87 -5.61 8.25 -10.08
C LEU A 87 -4.20 7.66 -10.00
N TYR A 88 -3.30 8.09 -10.89
CA TYR A 88 -1.93 7.58 -10.93
C TYR A 88 -1.14 7.92 -9.67
N ARG A 89 -1.37 9.10 -9.09
CA ARG A 89 -0.76 9.46 -7.80
C ARG A 89 -1.26 8.55 -6.68
N GLY A 90 -2.56 8.28 -6.63
CA GLY A 90 -3.16 7.34 -5.68
C GLY A 90 -2.58 5.93 -5.81
N TRP A 91 -2.47 5.43 -7.03
CA TRP A 91 -1.86 4.11 -7.30
C TRP A 91 -0.40 4.06 -6.88
N ASP A 92 0.40 5.06 -7.22
CA ASP A 92 1.81 5.10 -6.85
C ASP A 92 1.99 5.16 -5.32
N LEU A 93 1.17 5.95 -4.61
CA LEU A 93 1.19 6.02 -3.15
C LEU A 93 0.93 4.65 -2.50
N ARG A 94 -0.07 3.91 -2.98
CA ARG A 94 -0.37 2.57 -2.46
C ARG A 94 0.75 1.58 -2.77
N LEU A 95 1.32 1.64 -3.97
CA LEU A 95 2.48 0.81 -4.33
C LEU A 95 3.73 1.16 -3.52
N LYS A 96 3.96 2.43 -3.17
CA LYS A 96 5.04 2.85 -2.26
C LYS A 96 4.88 2.24 -0.87
N ALA A 97 3.66 2.27 -0.31
CA ALA A 97 3.36 1.63 0.97
C ALA A 97 3.64 0.11 0.93
N LEU A 98 3.19 -0.57 -0.13
CA LEU A 98 3.42 -2.02 -0.30
C LEU A 98 4.90 -2.36 -0.46
N ASN A 99 5.63 -1.60 -1.28
CA ASN A 99 7.06 -1.79 -1.48
C ASN A 99 7.85 -1.59 -0.18
N PHE A 100 7.47 -0.60 0.63
CA PHE A 100 8.07 -0.38 1.95
C PHE A 100 7.84 -1.57 2.89
N CYS A 101 6.60 -2.05 3.00
CA CYS A 101 6.31 -3.22 3.84
C CYS A 101 6.97 -4.51 3.31
N GLU A 102 7.20 -4.63 2.00
CA GLU A 102 7.94 -5.74 1.40
C GLU A 102 9.44 -5.71 1.75
N GLN A 103 10.05 -4.53 1.73
CA GLN A 103 11.43 -4.34 2.21
C GLN A 103 11.55 -4.71 3.69
N GLU A 104 10.65 -4.19 4.54
CA GLU A 104 10.63 -4.53 5.96
C GLU A 104 10.38 -6.02 6.22
N ALA A 105 9.60 -6.70 5.37
CA ALA A 105 9.41 -8.15 5.44
C ALA A 105 10.68 -8.91 5.05
N ALA A 106 11.43 -8.43 4.05
CA ALA A 106 12.71 -9.01 3.66
C ALA A 106 13.76 -8.85 4.76
N ASP A 107 13.86 -7.66 5.36
CA ASP A 107 14.76 -7.37 6.47
C ASP A 107 14.43 -8.23 7.69
N LEU A 108 13.13 -8.36 8.04
CA LEU A 108 12.68 -9.23 9.11
C LEU A 108 13.10 -10.68 8.86
N LYS A 109 12.99 -11.17 7.62
CA LYS A 109 13.42 -12.53 7.28
C LYS A 109 14.93 -12.70 7.46
N GLN A 110 15.72 -11.75 6.97
CA GLN A 110 17.18 -11.79 7.09
C GLN A 110 17.62 -11.79 8.57
N GLU A 111 16.95 -11.03 9.42
CA GLU A 111 17.19 -11.01 10.86
C GLU A 111 16.86 -12.36 11.54
N LEU A 112 15.78 -13.04 11.11
CA LEU A 112 15.40 -14.34 11.65
C LEU A 112 16.37 -15.44 11.20
N ASP A 113 16.71 -15.47 9.92
CA ASP A 113 17.64 -16.46 9.35
C ASP A 113 19.05 -16.27 9.93
N GLY A 114 19.51 -15.02 10.11
CA GLY A 114 20.81 -14.73 10.72
C GLY A 114 20.91 -15.15 12.20
N LYS A 115 19.81 -15.03 12.96
CA LYS A 115 19.76 -15.54 14.35
C LYS A 115 19.86 -17.06 14.39
N MET A 116 19.15 -17.75 13.50
CA MET A 116 19.22 -19.20 13.37
C MET A 116 20.64 -19.67 13.04
N GLU A 117 21.32 -19.00 12.09
CA GLU A 117 22.71 -19.35 11.76
C GLU A 117 23.68 -19.12 12.93
N ALA A 118 23.50 -18.05 13.70
CA ALA A 118 24.34 -17.75 14.86
C ALA A 118 24.13 -18.79 15.98
N GLU A 119 22.90 -19.23 16.21
CA GLU A 119 22.55 -20.27 17.19
C GLU A 119 23.16 -21.62 16.79
N ILE A 120 23.02 -22.05 15.54
CA ILE A 120 23.64 -23.30 15.02
C ILE A 120 25.17 -23.28 15.17
N ARG A 121 25.81 -22.11 15.00
CA ARG A 121 27.27 -21.96 15.20
C ARG A 121 27.65 -22.01 16.68
N THR A 122 26.79 -21.53 17.58
CA THR A 122 27.05 -21.46 19.02
C THR A 122 26.77 -22.79 19.72
N GLU A 123 25.75 -23.55 19.31
CA GLU A 123 25.43 -24.91 19.80
C GLU A 123 26.55 -25.93 19.53
N LYS A 124 27.47 -25.65 18.59
CA LYS A 124 28.67 -26.46 18.37
C LYS A 124 29.77 -26.28 19.43
N SER A 125 29.63 -25.32 20.34
CA SER A 125 30.50 -25.19 21.53
C SER A 125 29.80 -25.83 22.73
N PRO A 126 30.34 -26.91 23.33
CA PRO A 126 29.67 -27.61 24.42
C PRO A 126 29.81 -26.80 25.71
N VAL A 127 28.90 -25.86 25.94
CA VAL A 127 28.84 -25.08 27.19
C VAL A 127 27.72 -25.64 28.04
N LEU A 128 28.10 -26.42 29.06
CA LEU A 128 27.65 -26.49 30.48
C LEU A 128 26.37 -25.75 30.98
N THR A 129 25.39 -25.41 30.15
CA THR A 129 24.14 -24.72 30.56
C THR A 129 22.94 -25.66 30.72
N ALA A 130 23.12 -26.96 30.40
CA ALA A 130 22.07 -28.00 30.47
C ALA A 130 21.52 -28.31 31.87
N ARG A 131 21.76 -27.46 32.88
CA ARG A 131 21.28 -27.62 34.26
C ARG A 131 20.26 -26.59 34.72
N MET A 132 19.85 -25.60 33.91
CA MET A 132 19.09 -24.47 34.47
C MET A 132 17.61 -24.34 34.07
N ASP A 133 17.13 -24.89 32.95
CA ASP A 133 15.67 -24.94 32.71
C ASP A 133 15.30 -25.98 31.64
N PRO A 134 14.54 -27.04 31.97
CA PRO A 134 14.07 -28.03 31.00
C PRO A 134 13.04 -27.49 29.98
N TYR A 135 12.45 -26.31 30.20
CA TYR A 135 11.47 -25.69 29.31
C TYR A 135 12.04 -24.59 28.42
N ALA A 136 13.21 -24.03 28.74
CA ALA A 136 13.79 -22.92 27.97
C ALA A 136 13.93 -23.24 26.47
N ALA A 137 14.33 -24.47 26.11
CA ALA A 137 14.44 -24.87 24.71
C ALA A 137 13.08 -24.93 23.98
N ALA A 138 12.01 -25.28 24.70
CA ALA A 138 10.65 -25.30 24.15
C ALA A 138 10.11 -23.87 23.97
N GLU A 139 10.32 -23.00 24.95
CA GLU A 139 9.94 -21.59 24.89
C GLU A 139 10.65 -20.84 23.76
N ASP A 140 11.96 -21.08 23.59
CA ASP A 140 12.74 -20.49 22.50
C ASP A 140 12.22 -20.93 21.13
N LEU A 141 11.87 -22.21 20.98
CA LEU A 141 11.29 -22.73 19.75
C LEU A 141 9.93 -22.09 19.46
N GLU A 142 9.07 -21.94 20.46
CA GLU A 142 7.75 -21.32 20.31
C GLU A 142 7.87 -19.84 19.89
N LEU A 143 8.76 -19.08 20.55
CA LEU A 143 9.03 -17.69 20.20
C LEU A 143 9.56 -17.55 18.77
N ARG A 144 10.43 -18.46 18.33
CA ARG A 144 10.94 -18.51 16.94
C ARG A 144 9.81 -18.76 15.95
N GLN A 145 9.00 -19.79 16.19
CA GLN A 145 7.86 -20.13 15.34
C GLN A 145 6.87 -18.96 15.22
N ALA A 146 6.58 -18.28 16.34
CA ALA A 146 5.72 -17.10 16.36
C ALA A 146 6.27 -15.96 15.48
N ARG A 147 7.59 -15.71 15.48
CA ARG A 147 8.20 -14.67 14.63
C ARG A 147 8.17 -15.04 13.14
N TYR A 148 8.46 -16.29 12.79
CA TYR A 148 8.34 -16.75 11.41
C TYR A 148 6.87 -16.75 10.92
N GLU A 149 5.92 -17.01 11.82
CA GLU A 149 4.49 -16.87 11.52
C GLU A 149 4.12 -15.41 11.22
N GLN A 150 4.61 -14.44 12.00
CA GLN A 150 4.40 -13.01 11.72
C GLN A 150 4.94 -12.61 10.33
N TRP A 151 6.15 -13.05 9.98
CA TRP A 151 6.74 -12.81 8.66
C TRP A 151 5.91 -13.44 7.53
N ARG A 152 5.47 -14.70 7.69
CA ARG A 152 4.62 -15.39 6.70
C ARG A 152 3.29 -14.67 6.48
N GLN A 153 2.66 -14.25 7.57
CA GLN A 153 1.39 -13.50 7.50
C GLN A 153 1.55 -12.16 6.79
N LEU A 154 2.63 -11.43 7.09
CA LEU A 154 2.94 -10.16 6.40
C LEU A 154 3.13 -10.39 4.90
N THR A 155 3.95 -11.37 4.53
CA THR A 155 4.24 -11.69 3.11
C THR A 155 2.97 -12.08 2.35
N LYS A 156 2.12 -12.92 2.96
CA LYS A 156 0.82 -13.30 2.39
C LYS A 156 -0.09 -12.07 2.22
N TRP A 157 -0.16 -11.19 3.22
CA TRP A 157 -0.94 -9.96 3.14
C TRP A 157 -0.44 -9.05 2.01
N ILE A 158 0.88 -8.87 1.86
CA ILE A 158 1.47 -8.07 0.76
C ILE A 158 1.07 -8.65 -0.60
N SER A 159 1.22 -9.97 -0.78
CA SER A 159 0.84 -10.64 -2.03
C SER A 159 -0.64 -10.43 -2.37
N ASN A 160 -1.52 -10.53 -1.37
CA ASN A 160 -2.95 -10.30 -1.55
C ASN A 160 -3.23 -8.85 -1.95
N GLN A 161 -2.60 -7.87 -1.28
CA GLN A 161 -2.80 -6.46 -1.62
C GLN A 161 -2.27 -6.13 -3.02
N ARG A 162 -1.15 -6.74 -3.46
CA ARG A 162 -0.67 -6.60 -4.85
C ARG A 162 -1.68 -7.12 -5.86
N ALA A 163 -2.31 -8.27 -5.60
CA ALA A 163 -3.36 -8.81 -6.46
C ALA A 163 -4.59 -7.88 -6.51
N VAL A 164 -4.98 -7.30 -5.37
CA VAL A 164 -6.07 -6.31 -5.31
C VAL A 164 -5.72 -5.07 -6.15
N GLU A 165 -4.51 -4.52 -6.02
CA GLU A 165 -4.10 -3.36 -6.81
C GLU A 165 -4.07 -3.66 -8.32
N ASP A 166 -3.62 -4.85 -8.74
CA ASP A 166 -3.65 -5.27 -10.15
C ASP A 166 -5.08 -5.33 -10.69
N ILE A 167 -6.03 -5.89 -9.92
CA ILE A 167 -7.45 -5.93 -10.30
C ILE A 167 -8.02 -4.51 -10.42
N LEU A 168 -7.75 -3.64 -9.44
CA LEU A 168 -8.24 -2.26 -9.43
C LEU A 168 -7.70 -1.48 -10.64
N GLN A 169 -6.41 -1.58 -10.92
CA GLN A 169 -5.78 -0.91 -12.06
C GLN A 169 -6.38 -1.39 -13.38
N LYS A 170 -6.56 -2.71 -13.57
CA LYS A 170 -7.17 -3.27 -14.77
C LYS A 170 -8.64 -2.84 -14.93
N ASN A 171 -9.40 -2.79 -13.85
CA ASN A 171 -10.80 -2.36 -13.90
C ASN A 171 -10.92 -0.88 -14.21
N ALA A 172 -10.12 -0.04 -13.56
CA ALA A 172 -10.05 1.38 -13.83
C ALA A 172 -9.63 1.67 -15.28
N ALA A 173 -8.61 0.96 -15.79
CA ALA A 173 -8.20 1.09 -17.19
C ALA A 173 -9.35 0.76 -18.15
N LYS A 174 -10.13 -0.31 -17.91
CA LYS A 174 -11.33 -0.61 -18.72
C LYS A 174 -12.36 0.52 -18.68
N VAL A 175 -12.56 1.17 -17.54
CA VAL A 175 -13.47 2.32 -17.44
C VAL A 175 -12.91 3.51 -18.22
N LEU A 176 -11.62 3.82 -18.10
CA LEU A 176 -10.96 4.91 -18.80
C LEU A 176 -10.95 4.71 -20.33
N THR A 177 -10.69 3.50 -20.82
CA THR A 177 -10.77 3.16 -22.25
C THR A 177 -12.16 3.47 -22.84
N ARG A 178 -13.23 3.25 -22.06
CA ARG A 178 -14.60 3.53 -22.50
C ARG A 178 -14.99 5.00 -22.36
N ALA A 179 -14.58 5.62 -21.26
CA ALA A 179 -15.03 6.95 -20.89
C ALA A 179 -14.16 8.06 -21.48
N CYS A 180 -12.87 7.83 -21.64
CA CYS A 180 -11.88 8.83 -22.02
C CYS A 180 -11.36 8.62 -23.44
N ASP A 181 -10.41 7.70 -23.61
CA ASP A 181 -9.74 7.45 -24.89
C ASP A 181 -9.47 5.93 -25.03
N PRO A 182 -10.02 5.27 -26.06
CA PRO A 182 -9.83 3.84 -26.28
C PRO A 182 -8.42 3.46 -26.74
N ASP A 183 -7.67 4.38 -27.36
CA ASP A 183 -6.35 4.08 -27.94
C ASP A 183 -5.22 4.20 -26.90
N THR A 184 -5.52 4.78 -25.73
CA THR A 184 -4.56 4.95 -24.63
C THR A 184 -4.38 3.65 -23.83
N ALA A 185 -3.12 3.20 -23.72
CA ALA A 185 -2.72 2.06 -22.89
C ALA A 185 -2.45 2.49 -21.43
N TYR A 186 -3.52 2.80 -20.67
CA TYR A 186 -3.43 3.41 -19.33
C TYR A 186 -2.53 2.67 -18.32
N ILE A 187 -2.38 1.34 -18.43
CA ILE A 187 -1.49 0.58 -17.54
C ILE A 187 -0.02 0.84 -17.86
N ASP A 188 0.33 0.91 -19.14
CA ASP A 188 1.70 1.16 -19.55
C ASP A 188 2.07 2.62 -19.35
N ASP A 189 1.12 3.54 -19.55
CA ASP A 189 1.32 4.95 -19.22
C ASP A 189 1.49 5.17 -17.72
N PHE A 190 0.78 4.42 -16.87
CA PHE A 190 1.06 4.43 -15.44
C PHE A 190 2.48 3.96 -15.11
N LYS A 191 3.00 2.92 -15.79
CA LYS A 191 4.39 2.48 -15.60
C LYS A 191 5.38 3.58 -15.98
N LYS A 192 5.15 4.28 -17.09
CA LYS A 192 5.96 5.43 -17.52
C LYS A 192 5.90 6.57 -16.50
N PHE A 193 4.70 6.90 -16.02
CA PHE A 193 4.48 7.90 -14.97
C PHE A 193 5.29 7.60 -13.71
N ARG A 194 5.29 6.35 -13.25
CA ARG A 194 6.11 5.94 -12.10
C ARG A 194 7.61 6.04 -12.37
N ALA A 195 8.04 5.72 -13.59
CA ALA A 195 9.44 5.84 -13.99
C ALA A 195 9.90 7.30 -14.02
N SER A 196 9.04 8.25 -14.43
CA SER A 196 9.37 9.68 -14.42
C SER A 196 9.38 10.33 -13.03
N MET A 197 8.81 9.67 -12.03
CA MET A 197 8.76 10.14 -10.64
C MET A 197 9.92 9.61 -9.78
N ARG A 198 10.81 8.79 -10.37
CA ARG A 198 12.03 8.26 -9.75
C ARG A 198 13.23 9.08 -10.18
#